data_AF-A0A9C8KWL1-F1
#
_entry.id   AF-A0A9C8KWL1-F1
#
_cell.length_a   1.000
_cell.length_b   1.000
_cell.length_c   1.000
_cell.angle_alpha   90.00
_cell.angle_beta   90.00
_cell.angle_gamma   90.00
#
_symmetry.space_group_name_H-M   'P 1'
#
loop_
_entity.id
_entity.type
_entity.pdbx_description
1 polymer ?
#
loop_
_entity_poly.entity_id
_entity_poly.type
_entity_poly.pdbx_seq_one_letter_code
_entity_poly.pdbx_strand_id
1 'polypeptide(L)'
;MSRALLSVYDKKNIAEFALFLRSIGMEIVSSGGTARELREHNISVSSVDELTGFPEIMEGRVKTLHPKIHGGILARRDRPDDMETLSRHSIDTVDWVVVNLYPFEEMRGRGLPEKELLEFIDIGGPSMLRAAAKNYHHVAVVCDPEDYPWIIAEVESTGALSIHSRRYLAAKVFRRSSDYDRAIAEELER
;
A
#
# COMPACT_ATOMS: atom_id res chain seq x y z
N MET A 1 16.37 1.07 7.09
CA MET A 1 16.41 1.29 5.61
C MET A 1 15.09 1.91 5.15
N SER A 2 15.06 2.62 4.03
CA SER A 2 13.82 3.18 3.47
C SER A 2 13.11 2.16 2.58
N ARG A 3 11.81 1.97 2.79
CA ARG A 3 11.03 0.89 2.17
C ARG A 3 9.81 1.39 1.41
N ALA A 4 9.49 0.68 0.34
CA ALA A 4 8.23 0.81 -0.38
C ALA A 4 7.42 -0.48 -0.29
N LEU A 5 6.22 -0.40 0.29
CA LEU A 5 5.24 -1.49 0.33
C LEU A 5 4.34 -1.43 -0.90
N LEU A 6 4.40 -2.45 -1.75
CA LEU A 6 3.60 -2.56 -2.96
C LEU A 6 2.60 -3.72 -2.83
N SER A 7 1.31 -3.45 -2.96
CA SER A 7 0.25 -4.46 -2.96
C SER A 7 -0.92 -3.98 -3.82
N VAL A 8 -0.91 -4.33 -5.10
CA VAL A 8 -1.86 -3.83 -6.10
C VAL A 8 -2.65 -4.95 -6.75
N TYR A 9 -3.97 -4.74 -6.87
CA TYR A 9 -4.85 -5.54 -7.69
C TYR A 9 -4.69 -5.20 -9.19
N ASP A 10 -4.68 -3.93 -9.57
CA ASP A 10 -4.36 -3.49 -10.93
C ASP A 10 -2.83 -3.33 -11.06
N LYS A 11 -2.23 -4.08 -11.97
CA LYS A 11 -0.78 -4.17 -12.18
C LYS A 11 -0.30 -3.16 -13.23
N LYS A 12 -1.20 -2.34 -13.78
CA LYS A 12 -0.85 -1.30 -14.76
C LYS A 12 0.37 -0.50 -14.28
N ASN A 13 1.44 -0.54 -15.08
CA ASN A 13 2.69 0.18 -14.89
C ASN A 13 3.39 -0.03 -13.53
N ILE A 14 3.05 -1.07 -12.76
CA ILE A 14 3.63 -1.28 -11.43
C ILE A 14 5.13 -1.61 -11.50
N ALA A 15 5.56 -2.32 -12.55
CA ALA A 15 6.97 -2.65 -12.75
C ALA A 15 7.81 -1.39 -13.01
N GLU A 16 7.32 -0.49 -13.87
CA GLU A 16 7.96 0.81 -14.14
C GLU A 16 8.05 1.65 -12.86
N PHE A 17 6.94 1.75 -12.12
CA PHE A 17 6.91 2.51 -10.87
C PHE A 17 7.85 1.91 -9.80
N ALA A 18 7.93 0.58 -9.71
CA ALA A 18 8.85 -0.09 -8.80
C ALA A 18 10.32 0.11 -9.19
N LEU A 19 10.65 0.14 -10.49
CA LEU A 19 11.99 0.47 -10.97
C LEU A 19 12.37 1.92 -10.59
N PHE A 20 11.45 2.86 -10.73
CA PHE A 20 11.62 4.22 -10.25
C PHE A 20 11.85 4.28 -8.73
N LEU A 21 11.04 3.59 -7.93
CA LEU A 21 11.23 3.55 -6.47
C LEU A 21 12.61 2.99 -6.10
N ARG A 22 13.11 1.99 -6.84
CA ARG A 22 14.47 1.47 -6.65
C ARG A 22 15.55 2.46 -7.07
N SER A 23 15.33 3.24 -8.14
CA SER A 23 16.31 4.25 -8.58
C SER A 23 16.52 5.35 -7.54
N ILE A 24 15.51 5.64 -6.72
CA ILE A 24 15.60 6.54 -5.57
C ILE A 24 15.97 5.83 -4.26
N GLY A 25 16.44 4.58 -4.32
CA GLY A 25 17.02 3.85 -3.20
C GLY A 25 16.03 3.12 -2.29
N MET A 26 14.78 2.88 -2.72
CA MET A 26 13.81 2.13 -1.92
C MET A 26 14.03 0.61 -2.03
N GLU A 27 13.97 -0.07 -0.89
CA GLU A 27 13.76 -1.52 -0.85
C GLU A 27 12.29 -1.81 -1.16
N ILE A 28 12.03 -2.67 -2.16
CA ILE A 28 10.67 -3.07 -2.52
C ILE A 28 10.24 -4.25 -1.65
N VAL A 29 9.14 -4.08 -0.92
CA VAL A 29 8.48 -5.13 -0.15
C VAL A 29 7.11 -5.40 -0.77
N SER A 30 6.82 -6.66 -1.07
CA SER A 30 5.54 -7.06 -1.65
C SER A 30 5.16 -8.49 -1.29
N SER A 31 3.96 -8.93 -1.67
CA SER A 31 3.49 -10.31 -1.51
C SER A 31 2.54 -10.70 -2.63
N GLY A 32 2.22 -12.00 -2.71
CA GLY A 32 1.20 -12.54 -3.62
C GLY A 32 1.44 -12.16 -5.09
N GLY A 33 0.35 -11.81 -5.79
CA GLY A 33 0.37 -11.51 -7.22
C GLY A 33 1.25 -10.32 -7.60
N THR A 34 1.35 -9.29 -6.76
CA THR A 34 2.22 -8.14 -7.02
C THR A 34 3.70 -8.53 -6.95
N ALA A 35 4.11 -9.32 -5.96
CA ALA A 35 5.49 -9.80 -5.88
C ALA A 35 5.87 -10.68 -7.08
N ARG A 36 4.93 -11.50 -7.58
CA ARG A 36 5.14 -12.31 -8.79
C ARG A 36 5.36 -11.44 -10.02
N GLU A 37 4.45 -10.48 -10.28
CA GLU A 37 4.54 -9.53 -11.39
C GLU A 37 5.90 -8.81 -11.42
N LEU A 38 6.34 -8.32 -10.26
CA LEU A 38 7.62 -7.61 -10.13
C LEU A 38 8.82 -8.52 -10.41
N ARG A 39 8.80 -9.76 -9.92
CA ARG A 39 9.88 -10.73 -10.16
C ARG A 39 9.97 -11.15 -11.62
N GLU A 40 8.84 -11.26 -12.33
CA GLU A 40 8.81 -11.51 -13.78
C GLU A 40 9.50 -10.39 -14.56
N HIS A 41 9.51 -9.17 -14.02
CA HIS A 41 10.25 -8.02 -14.54
C HIS A 41 11.67 -7.87 -13.96
N ASN A 42 12.22 -8.91 -13.34
CA ASN A 42 13.55 -8.93 -12.71
C ASN A 42 13.75 -7.88 -11.59
N ILE A 43 12.67 -7.48 -10.93
CA ILE A 43 12.72 -6.57 -9.79
C ILE A 43 12.90 -7.39 -8.52
N SER A 44 13.93 -7.07 -7.73
CA SER A 44 14.16 -7.69 -6.43
C SER A 44 13.08 -7.24 -5.44
N VAL A 45 12.48 -8.22 -4.76
CA VAL A 45 11.35 -8.01 -3.85
C VAL A 45 11.57 -8.84 -2.59
N SER A 46 11.66 -8.16 -1.45
CA SER A 46 11.58 -8.77 -0.12
C SER A 46 10.12 -9.16 0.17
N SER A 47 9.90 -10.32 0.78
CA SER A 47 8.53 -10.77 1.07
C SER A 47 7.98 -10.13 2.35
N VAL A 48 6.65 -9.97 2.42
CA VAL A 48 5.97 -9.56 3.66
C VAL A 48 6.23 -10.55 4.79
N ASP A 49 6.33 -11.84 4.50
CA ASP A 49 6.57 -12.89 5.48
C ASP A 49 7.99 -12.81 6.06
N GLU A 50 9.00 -12.50 5.22
CA GLU A 50 10.36 -12.21 5.69
C GLU A 50 10.39 -10.98 6.60
N LEU A 51 9.66 -9.92 6.23
CA LEU A 51 9.57 -8.70 7.02
C LEU A 51 8.91 -8.96 8.38
N THR A 52 7.77 -9.63 8.37
CA THR A 52 6.97 -9.85 9.58
C THR A 52 7.56 -10.95 10.47
N GLY A 53 8.18 -11.96 9.86
CA GLY A 53 8.54 -13.21 10.51
C GLY A 53 7.31 -14.10 10.80
N PHE A 54 6.17 -13.80 10.18
CA PHE A 54 4.92 -14.52 10.36
C PHE A 54 4.48 -15.14 9.03
N PRO A 55 4.16 -16.45 9.00
CA PRO A 55 3.78 -17.11 7.75
C PRO A 55 2.40 -16.68 7.28
N GLU A 56 2.16 -16.79 5.97
CA GLU A 56 0.82 -16.63 5.42
C GLU A 56 -0.17 -17.66 6.02
N ILE A 57 -1.31 -17.17 6.52
CA ILE A 57 -2.43 -17.98 7.04
C ILE A 57 -3.76 -17.45 6.50
N MET A 58 -4.82 -18.27 6.57
CA MET A 58 -6.18 -17.89 6.14
C MET A 58 -6.20 -17.32 4.71
N GLU A 59 -5.47 -17.96 3.80
CA GLU A 59 -5.37 -17.55 2.39
C GLU A 59 -4.92 -16.08 2.22
N GLY A 60 -4.06 -15.62 3.13
CA GLY A 60 -3.46 -14.28 3.07
C GLY A 60 -4.32 -13.16 3.61
N ARG A 61 -5.49 -13.44 4.19
CA ARG A 61 -6.44 -12.44 4.72
C ARG A 61 -5.85 -11.49 5.77
N VAL A 62 -4.86 -11.95 6.54
CA VAL A 62 -4.30 -11.20 7.67
C VAL A 62 -2.81 -10.85 7.51
N LYS A 63 -2.20 -11.17 6.36
CA LYS A 63 -0.73 -11.10 6.18
C LYS A 63 -0.14 -9.70 6.39
N THR A 64 -0.89 -8.64 6.07
CA THR A 64 -0.43 -7.25 6.22
C THR A 64 -0.85 -6.59 7.53
N LEU A 65 -1.74 -7.22 8.30
CA LEU A 65 -2.28 -6.70 9.55
C LEU A 65 -1.31 -6.96 10.72
N HIS A 66 -0.09 -6.46 10.58
CA HIS A 66 1.02 -6.76 11.49
C HIS A 66 1.69 -5.48 12.01
N PRO A 67 2.11 -5.42 13.30
CA PRO A 67 2.81 -4.25 13.86
C PRO A 67 4.10 -3.88 13.14
N LYS A 68 4.85 -4.85 12.59
CA LYS A 68 6.04 -4.54 11.78
C LYS A 68 5.73 -3.80 10.46
N ILE A 69 4.50 -3.90 9.95
CA ILE A 69 4.04 -3.13 8.80
C ILE A 69 3.48 -1.80 9.28
N HIS A 70 2.46 -1.84 10.13
CA HIS A 70 1.75 -0.63 10.53
C HIS A 70 2.58 0.28 11.44
N GLY A 71 3.49 -0.25 12.25
CA GLY A 71 4.46 0.54 13.02
C GLY A 71 5.42 1.30 12.12
N GLY A 72 5.93 0.65 11.08
CA GLY A 72 6.79 1.29 10.08
C GLY A 72 6.07 2.39 9.29
N ILE A 73 4.77 2.21 9.02
CA ILE A 73 3.94 3.22 8.35
C ILE A 73 3.55 4.38 9.28
N LEU A 74 3.19 4.10 10.54
CA LEU A 74 2.52 5.07 11.43
C LEU A 74 3.45 5.80 12.39
N ALA A 75 4.72 5.41 12.50
CA ALA A 75 5.66 6.10 13.37
C ALA A 75 5.77 7.58 13.03
N ARG A 76 5.64 8.43 14.05
CA ARG A 76 5.86 9.87 13.94
C ARG A 76 7.35 10.11 14.03
N ARG A 77 7.97 10.45 12.92
CA ARG A 77 9.44 10.44 12.81
C ARG A 77 10.10 11.65 13.47
N ASP A 78 9.30 12.67 13.77
CA ASP A 78 9.65 13.83 14.58
C ASP A 78 9.64 13.54 16.10
N ARG A 79 9.22 12.34 16.50
CA ARG A 79 9.12 11.92 17.89
C ARG A 79 10.16 10.85 18.25
N PRO A 80 11.17 11.19 19.09
CA PRO A 80 12.22 10.25 19.44
C PRO A 80 11.72 8.96 20.10
N ASP A 81 10.62 9.01 20.87
CA ASP A 81 10.01 7.85 21.54
C ASP A 81 9.45 6.82 20.55
N ASP A 82 8.83 7.28 19.44
CA ASP A 82 8.38 6.39 18.38
C ASP A 82 9.59 5.72 17.69
N MET A 83 10.65 6.48 17.39
CA MET A 83 11.84 5.95 16.71
C MET A 83 12.64 4.97 17.58
N GLU A 84 12.73 5.21 18.89
CA GLU A 84 13.31 4.26 19.83
C GLU A 84 12.48 2.97 19.91
N THR A 85 11.15 3.09 19.92
CA THR A 85 10.24 1.94 19.91
C THR A 85 10.41 1.10 18.65
N LEU A 86 10.49 1.74 17.48
CA LEU A 86 10.80 1.05 16.23
C LEU A 86 12.11 0.26 16.31
N SER A 87 13.18 0.91 16.77
CA SER A 87 14.49 0.27 16.92
C SER A 87 14.46 -0.92 17.90
N ARG A 88 13.82 -0.77 19.05
CA ARG A 88 13.70 -1.82 20.09
C ARG A 88 12.97 -3.06 19.58
N HIS A 89 12.02 -2.88 18.68
CA HIS A 89 11.21 -3.97 18.11
C HIS A 89 11.67 -4.41 16.72
N SER A 90 12.84 -3.94 16.25
CA SER A 90 13.39 -4.24 14.93
C SER A 90 12.38 -3.97 13.80
N ILE A 91 11.73 -2.81 13.86
CA ILE A 91 10.78 -2.33 12.86
C ILE A 91 11.46 -1.20 12.09
N ASP A 92 11.66 -1.34 10.78
CA ASP A 92 12.08 -0.18 9.98
C ASP A 92 10.89 0.65 9.53
N THR A 93 11.17 1.90 9.17
CA THR A 93 10.22 2.82 8.58
C THR A 93 9.79 2.39 7.18
N VAL A 94 8.56 2.75 6.82
CA VAL A 94 8.03 2.66 5.46
C VAL A 94 7.85 4.07 4.94
N ASP A 95 8.40 4.35 3.77
CA ASP A 95 8.39 5.67 3.11
C ASP A 95 7.35 5.75 2.01
N TRP A 96 7.05 4.62 1.36
CA TRP A 96 6.08 4.54 0.28
C TRP A 96 5.10 3.40 0.52
N VAL A 97 3.81 3.67 0.30
CA VAL A 97 2.75 2.66 0.30
C VAL A 97 1.98 2.79 -1.01
N VAL A 98 2.07 1.77 -1.87
CA VAL A 98 1.47 1.72 -3.20
C VAL A 98 0.46 0.59 -3.23
N VAL A 99 -0.81 0.94 -3.12
CA VAL A 99 -1.90 -0.03 -2.92
C VAL A 99 -3.14 0.42 -3.69
N ASN A 100 -3.62 -0.42 -4.60
CA ASN A 100 -4.96 -0.26 -5.16
C ASN A 100 -5.81 -1.48 -4.79
N LEU A 101 -7.10 -1.22 -4.54
CA LEU A 101 -8.01 -2.16 -3.92
C LEU A 101 -8.56 -3.16 -4.93
N TYR A 102 -9.10 -4.27 -4.43
CA TYR A 102 -9.91 -5.18 -5.21
C TYR A 102 -11.10 -4.42 -5.82
N PRO A 103 -11.50 -4.72 -7.06
CA PRO A 103 -12.51 -3.94 -7.79
C PRO A 103 -13.92 -4.38 -7.39
N PHE A 104 -14.28 -4.22 -6.10
CA PHE A 104 -15.57 -4.66 -5.57
C PHE A 104 -16.76 -4.07 -6.35
N GLU A 105 -16.66 -2.79 -6.74
CA GLU A 105 -17.67 -2.11 -7.55
C GLU A 105 -17.87 -2.73 -8.94
N GLU A 106 -16.81 -3.26 -9.52
CA GLU A 106 -16.89 -3.99 -10.79
C GLU A 106 -17.48 -5.39 -10.57
N MET A 107 -17.01 -6.10 -9.54
CA MET A 107 -17.42 -7.48 -9.26
C MET A 107 -18.89 -7.58 -8.87
N ARG A 108 -19.43 -6.62 -8.11
CA ARG A 108 -20.88 -6.56 -7.80
C ARG A 108 -21.75 -6.42 -9.05
N GLY A 109 -21.23 -5.77 -10.10
CA GLY A 109 -21.92 -5.62 -11.39
C GLY A 109 -22.01 -6.92 -12.22
N ARG A 110 -21.28 -7.97 -11.83
CA ARG A 110 -21.19 -9.25 -12.58
C ARG A 110 -22.20 -10.30 -12.13
N GLY A 111 -23.01 -10.02 -11.10
CA GLY A 111 -24.03 -10.95 -10.60
C GLY A 111 -23.45 -12.22 -9.98
N LEU A 112 -22.30 -12.12 -9.31
CA LEU A 112 -21.68 -13.23 -8.59
C LEU A 112 -22.54 -13.68 -7.40
N PRO A 113 -22.47 -14.96 -6.99
CA PRO A 113 -23.04 -15.39 -5.72
C PRO A 113 -22.45 -14.59 -4.55
N GLU A 114 -23.26 -14.29 -3.53
CA GLU A 114 -22.87 -13.46 -2.37
C GLU A 114 -21.53 -13.91 -1.77
N LYS A 115 -21.36 -15.21 -1.51
CA LYS A 115 -20.12 -15.76 -0.93
C LYS A 115 -18.89 -15.47 -1.78
N GLU A 116 -19.01 -15.48 -3.10
CA GLU A 116 -17.90 -15.17 -4.01
C GLU A 116 -17.62 -13.65 -4.03
N LEU A 117 -18.68 -12.83 -3.97
CA LEU A 117 -18.54 -11.37 -3.92
C LEU A 117 -17.87 -10.90 -2.61
N LEU A 118 -18.18 -11.55 -1.48
CA LEU A 118 -17.57 -11.24 -0.18
C LEU A 118 -16.05 -11.46 -0.16
N GLU A 119 -15.50 -12.35 -0.98
CA GLU A 119 -14.05 -12.54 -1.11
C GLU A 119 -13.33 -11.34 -1.75
N PHE A 120 -14.07 -10.42 -2.37
CA PHE A 120 -13.54 -9.17 -2.92
C PHE A 120 -13.57 -8.01 -1.91
N ILE A 121 -14.01 -8.24 -0.67
CA ILE A 121 -13.90 -7.25 0.42
C ILE A 121 -12.48 -7.31 0.99
N ASP A 122 -11.68 -6.28 0.67
CA ASP A 122 -10.31 -6.14 1.13
C ASP A 122 -10.26 -5.51 2.53
N ILE A 123 -9.46 -6.09 3.41
CA ILE A 123 -9.21 -5.58 4.77
C ILE A 123 -7.81 -4.97 4.88
N GLY A 124 -6.81 -5.66 4.33
CA GLY A 124 -5.41 -5.27 4.42
C GLY A 124 -5.11 -4.03 3.61
N GLY A 125 -5.62 -3.94 2.37
CA GLY A 125 -5.43 -2.81 1.48
C GLY A 125 -5.94 -1.50 2.06
N PRO A 126 -7.22 -1.39 2.46
CA PRO A 126 -7.75 -0.19 3.09
C PRO A 126 -7.03 0.18 4.39
N SER A 127 -6.62 -0.81 5.19
CA SER A 127 -5.87 -0.58 6.42
C SER A 127 -4.51 0.08 6.16
N MET A 128 -3.73 -0.43 5.20
CA MET A 128 -2.44 0.16 4.82
C MET A 128 -2.59 1.55 4.21
N LEU A 129 -3.56 1.72 3.31
CA LEU A 129 -3.87 3.00 2.67
C LEU A 129 -4.22 4.08 3.70
N ARG A 130 -5.16 3.80 4.60
CA ARG A 130 -5.56 4.75 5.65
C ARG A 130 -4.42 5.07 6.61
N ALA A 131 -3.60 4.08 6.96
CA ALA A 131 -2.44 4.28 7.81
C ALA A 131 -1.42 5.24 7.16
N ALA A 132 -1.09 5.02 5.89
CA ALA A 132 -0.15 5.85 5.14
C ALA A 132 -0.70 7.27 4.90
N ALA A 133 -1.97 7.39 4.51
CA ALA A 133 -2.64 8.67 4.33
C ALA A 133 -2.72 9.48 5.63
N LYS A 134 -2.95 8.84 6.78
CA LYS A 134 -2.87 9.48 8.10
C LYS A 134 -1.48 10.05 8.36
N ASN A 135 -0.42 9.33 7.96
CA ASN A 135 0.97 9.72 8.21
C ASN A 135 1.65 10.40 7.02
N TYR A 136 0.89 11.12 6.17
CA TYR A 136 1.38 11.71 4.92
C TYR A 136 2.53 12.72 5.09
N HIS A 137 2.76 13.22 6.31
CA HIS A 137 3.93 14.04 6.61
C HIS A 137 5.25 13.28 6.35
N HIS A 138 5.25 11.96 6.57
CA HIS A 138 6.43 11.10 6.47
C HIS A 138 6.31 10.01 5.40
N VAL A 139 5.09 9.65 4.98
CA VAL A 139 4.83 8.55 4.05
C VAL A 139 4.15 9.06 2.79
N ALA A 140 4.66 8.69 1.62
CA ALA A 140 3.97 8.85 0.36
C ALA A 140 3.01 7.67 0.15
N VAL A 141 1.74 7.96 -0.12
CA VAL A 141 0.71 6.95 -0.37
C VAL A 141 0.21 7.09 -1.80
N VAL A 142 0.03 5.99 -2.53
CA VAL A 142 -0.45 6.00 -3.92
C VAL A 142 -1.48 4.90 -4.08
N CYS A 143 -2.66 5.24 -4.60
CA CYS A 143 -3.75 4.29 -4.78
C CYS A 143 -4.29 4.16 -6.21
N ASP A 144 -3.66 4.85 -7.16
CA ASP A 144 -4.13 4.93 -8.54
C ASP A 144 -2.92 4.96 -9.49
N PRO A 145 -2.81 4.01 -10.43
CA PRO A 145 -1.74 3.98 -11.42
C PRO A 145 -1.64 5.23 -12.29
N GLU A 146 -2.73 5.98 -12.47
CA GLU A 146 -2.72 7.24 -13.22
C GLU A 146 -1.86 8.32 -12.54
N ASP A 147 -1.55 8.15 -11.24
CA ASP A 147 -0.70 9.09 -10.53
C ASP A 147 0.81 8.84 -10.75
N TYR A 148 1.20 7.66 -11.21
CA TYR A 148 2.62 7.30 -11.34
C TYR A 148 3.43 8.29 -12.19
N PRO A 149 2.98 8.72 -13.39
CA PRO A 149 3.79 9.57 -14.26
C PRO A 149 4.11 10.93 -13.64
N TRP A 150 3.12 11.59 -13.02
CA TRP A 150 3.35 12.91 -12.41
C TRP A 150 4.15 12.81 -11.11
N ILE A 151 4.00 11.72 -10.35
CA ILE A 151 4.82 11.44 -9.16
C ILE A 151 6.29 11.30 -9.56
N ILE A 152 6.57 10.49 -10.59
CA ILE A 152 7.92 10.30 -11.11
C ILE A 152 8.51 11.66 -11.51
N ALA A 153 7.78 12.43 -12.32
CA ALA A 153 8.25 13.75 -12.78
C ALA A 153 8.52 14.74 -11.63
N GLU A 154 7.67 14.78 -10.60
CA GLU A 154 7.90 15.64 -9.42
C GLU A 154 9.15 15.20 -8.65
N VAL A 155 9.33 13.90 -8.40
CA VAL A 155 10.47 13.39 -7.64
C VAL A 155 11.77 13.54 -8.43
N GLU A 156 11.78 13.32 -9.75
CA GLU A 156 12.95 13.53 -10.59
C GLU A 156 13.38 15.01 -10.65
N SER A 157 12.42 15.94 -10.65
CA SER A 157 12.70 17.38 -10.72
C SER A 157 13.08 18.01 -9.37
N THR A 158 12.56 17.49 -8.26
CA THR A 158 12.71 18.12 -6.92
C THR A 158 13.42 17.25 -5.89
N GLY A 159 13.66 15.98 -6.20
CA GLY A 159 14.27 14.98 -5.31
C GLY A 159 13.29 14.28 -4.36
N ALA A 160 12.08 14.81 -4.16
CA ALA A 160 11.05 14.20 -3.30
C ALA A 160 9.68 14.82 -3.57
N LEU A 161 8.60 14.08 -3.27
CA LEU A 161 7.26 14.69 -3.28
C LEU A 161 7.17 15.84 -2.29
N SER A 162 6.55 16.94 -2.70
CA SER A 162 6.22 18.04 -1.80
C SER A 162 5.20 17.61 -0.74
N ILE A 163 5.13 18.37 0.36
CA ILE A 163 4.08 18.15 1.38
C ILE A 163 2.68 18.36 0.80
N HIS A 164 2.54 19.22 -0.22
CA HIS A 164 1.28 19.46 -0.91
C HIS A 164 0.85 18.24 -1.72
N SER A 165 1.77 17.63 -2.48
CA SER A 165 1.50 16.40 -3.24
C SER A 165 1.18 15.22 -2.33
N ARG A 166 1.92 15.03 -1.24
CA ARG A 166 1.59 13.99 -0.24
C ARG A 166 0.22 14.20 0.39
N ARG A 167 -0.15 15.45 0.70
CA ARG A 167 -1.49 15.79 1.21
C ARG A 167 -2.59 15.50 0.18
N TYR A 168 -2.36 15.86 -1.08
CA TYR A 168 -3.29 15.57 -2.18
C TYR A 168 -3.55 14.06 -2.30
N LEU A 169 -2.48 13.27 -2.34
CA LEU A 169 -2.55 11.81 -2.40
C LEU A 169 -3.28 11.22 -1.19
N ALA A 170 -3.00 11.71 0.02
CA ALA A 170 -3.69 11.27 1.24
C ALA A 170 -5.21 11.57 1.19
N ALA A 171 -5.60 12.75 0.70
CA ALA A 171 -7.01 13.10 0.52
C ALA A 171 -7.68 12.19 -0.52
N LYS A 172 -6.99 11.87 -1.62
CA LYS A 172 -7.45 10.93 -2.66
C LYS A 172 -7.70 9.53 -2.06
N VAL A 173 -6.81 9.06 -1.20
CA VAL A 173 -6.95 7.79 -0.50
C VAL A 173 -8.19 7.74 0.39
N PHE A 174 -8.40 8.75 1.25
CA PHE A 174 -9.59 8.76 2.11
C PHE A 174 -10.90 8.82 1.31
N ARG A 175 -10.90 9.52 0.17
CA ARG A 175 -12.04 9.50 -0.77
C ARG A 175 -12.26 8.11 -1.34
N ARG A 176 -11.22 7.46 -1.87
CA ARG A 176 -11.31 6.10 -2.42
C ARG A 176 -11.81 5.09 -1.39
N SER A 177 -11.33 5.16 -0.15
CA SER A 177 -11.81 4.32 0.96
C SER A 177 -13.29 4.58 1.26
N SER A 178 -13.72 5.84 1.30
CA SER A 178 -15.13 6.18 1.51
C SER A 178 -16.04 5.63 0.41
N ASP A 179 -15.60 5.71 -0.85
CA ASP A 179 -16.35 5.15 -1.98
C ASP A 179 -16.40 3.62 -1.94
N TYR A 180 -15.29 2.98 -1.55
CA TYR A 180 -15.19 1.53 -1.40
C TYR A 180 -16.13 1.01 -0.31
N ASP A 181 -16.08 1.60 0.88
CA ASP A 181 -16.91 1.22 2.02
C ASP A 181 -18.40 1.45 1.72
N ARG A 182 -18.73 2.54 1.02
CA ARG A 182 -20.11 2.81 0.56
C ARG A 182 -20.61 1.70 -0.37
N ALA A 183 -19.81 1.30 -1.35
CA ALA A 183 -20.22 0.26 -2.30
C ALA A 183 -20.48 -1.09 -1.61
N ILE A 184 -19.68 -1.43 -0.59
CA ILE A 184 -19.87 -2.63 0.24
C ILE A 184 -21.15 -2.51 1.06
N ALA A 185 -21.36 -1.41 1.77
CA ALA A 185 -22.55 -1.19 2.59
C ALA A 185 -23.83 -1.28 1.75
N GLU A 186 -23.88 -0.61 0.60
CA GLU A 186 -25.01 -0.66 -0.33
C GLU A 186 -25.30 -2.08 -0.84
N GLU A 187 -24.29 -2.97 -0.89
CA GLU A 187 -24.51 -4.36 -1.29
C GLU A 187 -25.06 -5.20 -0.13
N LEU A 188 -24.55 -5.00 1.08
CA LEU A 188 -24.99 -5.74 2.29
C LEU A 188 -26.39 -5.33 2.77
N GLU A 189 -26.89 -4.17 2.34
CA GLU A 189 -28.24 -3.68 2.65
C GLU A 189 -29.33 -4.21 1.71
N ARG A 190 -28.97 -4.92 0.64
CA ARG A 190 -29.92 -5.50 -0.34
C ARG A 190 -30.55 -6.80 0.17
#